data_AF-A0A830GAZ5-F1
#
_entry.id   AF-A0A830GAZ5-F1
#
_cell.length_a   1.000
_cell.length_b   1.000
_cell.length_c   1.000
_cell.angle_alpha   90.00
_cell.angle_beta   90.00
_cell.angle_gamma   90.00
#
_symmetry.space_group_name_H-M   'P 1'
#
loop_
_entity.id
_entity.type
_entity.pdbx_description
1 polymer ?
#
loop_
_entity_poly.entity_id
_entity_poly.type
_entity_poly.pdbx_seq_one_letter_code
_entity_poly.pdbx_strand_id
1 'polypeptide(L)'
;MSDVDEATRAKISEALVGRPKSAETRRRMSGGRAGEKNHRWEGGFSEGYGTGWGIVRRDAYERDEVCQICGEDGTSERLEVHHIVPVRLFAHSKDHEKTDAHLLANVVLLCVPCHVETERGDLPWYAPPDELPESIGEI
;
A
#
# COMPACT_ATOMS: atom_id res chain seq x y z
N MET A 1 23.72 -22.05 -25.37
CA MET A 1 22.25 -21.87 -25.41
C MET A 1 21.82 -22.34 -26.79
N SER A 2 21.06 -23.42 -26.89
CA SER A 2 20.63 -23.96 -28.18
C SER A 2 19.65 -23.00 -28.84
N ASP A 3 20.06 -22.41 -29.96
CA ASP A 3 19.18 -21.59 -30.80
C ASP A 3 18.08 -22.50 -31.36
N VAL A 4 16.88 -22.36 -30.82
CA VAL A 4 15.71 -23.07 -31.33
C VAL A 4 15.42 -22.49 -32.71
N ASP A 5 15.43 -23.35 -33.74
CA ASP A 5 15.19 -22.89 -35.10
C ASP A 5 13.82 -22.22 -35.22
N GLU A 6 13.75 -21.21 -36.08
CA GLU A 6 12.59 -20.34 -36.22
C GLU A 6 11.33 -21.11 -36.65
N ALA A 7 11.51 -22.16 -37.45
CA ALA A 7 10.41 -23.03 -37.86
C ALA A 7 9.87 -23.87 -36.68
N THR A 8 10.74 -24.32 -35.77
CA THR A 8 10.32 -24.99 -34.54
C THR A 8 9.59 -24.03 -33.60
N ARG A 9 10.05 -22.79 -33.46
CA ARG A 9 9.35 -21.76 -32.68
C ARG A 9 7.96 -21.47 -33.25
N ALA A 10 7.86 -21.37 -34.58
CA ALA A 10 6.60 -21.15 -35.26
C ALA A 10 5.62 -22.31 -35.04
N LYS A 11 6.07 -23.56 -35.19
CA LYS A 11 5.25 -24.77 -34.93
C LYS A 11 4.77 -24.85 -33.48
N ILE A 12 5.63 -24.54 -32.51
CA ILE A 12 5.26 -24.51 -31.09
C ILE A 12 4.23 -23.39 -30.85
N SER A 13 4.42 -22.21 -31.44
CA SER A 13 3.49 -21.10 -31.31
C SER A 13 2.12 -21.46 -31.87
N GLU A 14 2.06 -21.99 -33.09
CA GLU A 14 0.81 -22.42 -33.75
C GLU A 14 0.04 -23.43 -32.90
N ALA A 15 0.73 -24.44 -32.35
CA ALA A 15 0.13 -25.47 -31.49
C ALA A 15 -0.39 -24.93 -30.14
N LEU A 16 0.05 -23.75 -29.71
CA LEU A 16 -0.36 -23.11 -28.46
C LEU A 16 -1.49 -22.09 -28.63
N VAL A 17 -1.71 -21.58 -29.85
CA VAL A 17 -2.78 -20.61 -30.14
C VAL A 17 -4.15 -21.24 -29.87
N GLY A 18 -5.03 -20.48 -29.19
CA GLY A 18 -6.41 -20.88 -28.92
C GLY A 18 -6.56 -21.98 -27.86
N ARG A 19 -5.48 -22.61 -27.38
CA ARG A 19 -5.58 -23.65 -26.36
C ARG A 19 -5.76 -23.03 -24.97
N PRO A 20 -6.92 -23.18 -24.31
CA PRO A 20 -7.14 -22.59 -23.00
C PRO A 20 -6.22 -23.27 -21.99
N LYS A 21 -5.41 -22.47 -21.29
CA LYS A 21 -4.66 -22.97 -20.13
C LYS A 21 -5.65 -23.30 -19.01
N SER A 22 -5.35 -24.32 -18.21
CA SER A 22 -6.21 -24.64 -17.05
C SER A 22 -6.29 -23.46 -16.08
N ALA A 23 -7.39 -23.35 -15.35
CA ALA A 23 -7.55 -22.31 -14.34
C ALA A 23 -6.40 -22.32 -13.32
N GLU A 24 -5.99 -23.51 -12.90
CA GLU A 24 -4.83 -23.74 -12.02
C GLU A 24 -3.53 -23.19 -12.63
N THR A 25 -3.26 -23.47 -13.91
CA THR A 25 -2.07 -22.96 -14.60
C THR A 25 -2.09 -21.45 -14.74
N ARG A 26 -3.25 -20.84 -15.05
CA ARG A 26 -3.38 -19.38 -15.13
C ARG A 26 -3.15 -18.72 -13.78
N ARG A 27 -3.69 -19.30 -12.70
CA ARG A 27 -3.50 -18.81 -11.32
C ARG A 27 -2.02 -18.84 -10.92
N ARG A 28 -1.32 -19.95 -11.18
CA ARG A 28 0.11 -20.07 -10.89
C ARG A 28 0.96 -19.03 -11.65
N MET A 29 0.66 -18.81 -12.93
CA MET A 29 1.40 -17.86 -13.77
C MET A 29 1.12 -16.40 -13.40
N SER A 30 -0.12 -16.08 -13.01
CA SER A 30 -0.49 -14.75 -12.52
C SER A 30 0.15 -14.45 -11.17
N GLY A 31 0.17 -15.42 -10.24
CA GLY A 31 0.76 -15.26 -8.92
C GLY A 31 2.28 -15.07 -8.91
N GLY A 32 3.01 -15.56 -9.93
CA GLY A 32 4.46 -15.34 -10.06
C GLY A 32 4.85 -14.00 -10.68
N ARG A 33 3.89 -13.24 -11.22
CA ARG A 33 4.12 -11.95 -11.88
C ARG A 33 3.60 -10.75 -11.09
N ALA A 34 2.91 -11.01 -9.98
CA ALA A 34 2.29 -10.01 -9.12
C ALA A 34 2.97 -9.98 -7.75
N GLY A 35 3.00 -8.81 -7.13
CA GLY A 35 3.50 -8.66 -5.78
C GLY A 35 5.00 -8.92 -5.65
N GLU A 36 5.43 -9.25 -4.42
CA GLU A 36 6.82 -9.60 -4.05
C GLU A 36 7.47 -10.64 -4.96
N LYS A 37 6.65 -11.46 -5.60
CA LYS A 37 7.11 -12.60 -6.40
C LYS A 37 7.66 -12.18 -7.76
N ASN A 38 7.45 -10.93 -8.17
CA ASN A 38 8.06 -10.39 -9.37
C ASN A 38 9.38 -9.69 -9.00
N HIS A 39 10.49 -10.16 -9.56
CA HIS A 39 11.84 -9.65 -9.29
C HIS A 39 12.05 -8.16 -9.62
N ARG A 40 11.08 -7.53 -10.29
CA ARG A 40 11.06 -6.09 -10.60
C ARG A 40 10.05 -5.30 -9.76
N TRP A 41 9.43 -5.92 -8.75
CA TRP A 41 8.41 -5.30 -7.92
C TRP A 41 9.01 -4.68 -6.66
N GLU A 42 8.88 -3.36 -6.55
CA GLU A 42 9.41 -2.55 -5.44
C GLU A 42 8.34 -2.11 -4.43
N GLY A 43 7.13 -2.71 -4.40
CA GLY A 43 6.20 -2.52 -3.26
C GLY A 43 4.99 -1.59 -3.44
N GLY A 44 4.40 -1.50 -4.65
CA GLY A 44 3.03 -1.00 -4.86
C GLY A 44 2.90 0.35 -5.59
N PHE A 45 1.75 0.55 -6.25
CA PHE A 45 1.45 1.68 -7.16
C PHE A 45 0.69 2.83 -6.48
N SER A 46 1.29 4.02 -6.48
CA SER A 46 0.60 5.29 -6.72
C SER A 46 1.67 6.28 -7.21
N GLU A 47 1.66 6.60 -8.51
CA GLU A 47 2.53 7.64 -9.08
C GLU A 47 2.27 8.94 -8.31
N GLY A 48 3.22 9.34 -7.46
CA GLY A 48 3.19 10.59 -6.70
C GLY A 48 3.25 10.46 -5.18
N TYR A 49 2.89 9.32 -4.57
CA TYR A 49 2.83 9.22 -3.09
C TYR A 49 4.08 8.61 -2.45
N GLY A 50 4.83 7.77 -3.18
CA GLY A 50 6.04 7.10 -2.69
C GLY A 50 5.82 5.60 -2.49
N THR A 51 6.92 4.84 -2.53
CA THR A 51 6.92 3.39 -2.34
C THR A 51 6.43 3.01 -0.93
N GLY A 52 5.86 1.81 -0.76
CA GLY A 52 5.53 1.25 0.56
C GLY A 52 4.13 1.59 1.10
N TRP A 53 3.45 2.61 0.58
CA TRP A 53 2.10 2.99 1.06
C TRP A 53 1.09 1.84 0.98
N GLY A 54 1.10 1.08 -0.13
CA GLY A 54 0.19 -0.06 -0.29
C GLY A 54 0.41 -1.19 0.72
N ILE A 55 1.62 -1.32 1.28
CA ILE A 55 1.95 -2.28 2.33
C ILE A 55 1.44 -1.74 3.67
N VAL A 56 1.87 -0.54 4.05
CA VAL A 56 1.50 0.11 5.32
C VAL A 56 -0.01 0.28 5.46
N ARG A 57 -0.69 0.65 4.37
CA ARG A 57 -2.14 0.72 4.36
C ARG A 57 -2.77 -0.62 4.69
N ARG A 58 -2.31 -1.72 4.07
CA ARG A 58 -2.84 -3.06 4.35
C ARG A 58 -2.57 -3.46 5.80
N ASP A 59 -1.34 -3.27 6.25
CA ASP A 59 -0.92 -3.63 7.60
C ASP A 59 -1.70 -2.84 8.66
N ALA A 60 -2.07 -1.58 8.39
CA ALA A 60 -2.95 -0.80 9.26
C ALA A 60 -4.38 -1.38 9.35
N TYR A 61 -4.97 -1.80 8.22
CA TYR A 61 -6.27 -2.51 8.26
C TYR A 61 -6.19 -3.82 9.04
N GLU A 62 -5.10 -4.57 8.87
CA GLU A 62 -4.89 -5.84 9.58
C GLU A 62 -4.62 -5.65 11.09
N ARG A 63 -3.93 -4.57 11.48
CA ARG A 63 -3.61 -4.25 12.89
C ARG A 63 -4.83 -3.71 13.64
N ASP A 64 -5.56 -2.79 13.04
CA ASP A 64 -6.56 -1.99 13.74
C ASP A 64 -7.95 -2.62 13.68
N GLU A 65 -8.30 -3.25 12.55
CA GLU A 65 -9.59 -3.88 12.20
C GLU A 65 -10.82 -2.95 12.23
N VAL A 66 -10.87 -2.00 13.15
CA VAL A 66 -11.94 -1.05 13.43
C VAL A 66 -11.37 0.37 13.58
N CYS A 67 -12.24 1.37 13.59
CA CYS A 67 -11.88 2.74 13.94
C CYS A 67 -11.26 2.78 15.34
N GLN A 68 -10.02 3.25 15.45
CA GLN A 68 -9.29 3.29 16.73
C GLN A 68 -9.77 4.40 17.68
N ILE A 69 -10.74 5.23 17.27
CA ILE A 69 -11.36 6.24 18.13
C ILE A 69 -12.72 5.77 18.67
N CYS A 70 -13.63 5.33 17.79
CA CYS A 70 -15.01 5.03 18.16
C CYS A 70 -15.40 3.55 18.09
N GLY A 71 -14.54 2.68 17.53
CA GLY A 71 -14.79 1.25 17.40
C GLY A 71 -15.71 0.83 16.25
N GLU A 72 -16.09 1.76 15.36
CA GLU A 72 -16.81 1.45 14.11
C GLU A 72 -16.02 0.47 13.24
N ASP A 73 -16.67 -0.58 12.74
CA ASP A 73 -16.03 -1.72 12.06
C ASP A 73 -16.08 -1.64 10.52
N GLY A 74 -16.63 -0.56 9.96
CA GLY A 74 -16.78 -0.42 8.52
C GLY A 74 -18.18 -0.74 8.01
N THR A 75 -19.09 -1.17 8.88
CA THR A 75 -20.45 -1.55 8.50
C THR A 75 -21.38 -0.35 8.29
N SER A 76 -21.24 0.68 9.13
CA SER A 76 -22.05 1.90 9.07
C SER A 76 -21.31 3.04 8.38
N GLU A 77 -20.00 3.15 8.63
CA GLU A 77 -19.16 4.19 8.05
C GLU A 77 -17.91 3.60 7.42
N ARG A 78 -17.43 4.20 6.33
CA ARG A 78 -16.21 3.74 5.67
C ARG A 78 -14.99 4.01 6.55
N LEU A 79 -14.06 3.05 6.60
CA LEU A 79 -12.76 3.21 7.25
C LEU A 79 -11.70 3.74 6.28
N GLU A 80 -10.81 4.59 6.79
CA GLU A 80 -9.67 5.21 6.11
C GLU A 80 -8.42 5.19 7.00
N VAL A 81 -7.25 5.11 6.37
CA VAL A 81 -5.97 5.22 7.07
C VAL A 81 -5.57 6.68 7.15
N HIS A 82 -5.46 7.19 8.37
CA HIS A 82 -5.01 8.52 8.71
C HIS A 82 -3.49 8.52 8.96
N HIS A 83 -2.78 9.57 8.54
CA HIS A 83 -1.40 9.79 8.94
C HIS A 83 -1.37 10.67 10.20
N ILE A 84 -0.76 10.17 11.27
CA ILE A 84 -0.65 10.87 12.55
C ILE A 84 0.22 12.13 12.39
N VAL A 85 1.39 11.97 11.78
CA VAL A 85 2.24 13.07 11.30
C VAL A 85 2.03 13.21 9.79
N PRO A 86 1.57 14.37 9.29
CA PRO A 86 1.17 14.51 7.89
C PRO A 86 2.36 14.46 6.94
N VAL A 87 2.17 13.80 5.79
CA VAL A 87 3.19 13.58 4.74
C VAL A 87 3.91 14.87 4.31
N ARG A 88 3.21 16.01 4.31
CA ARG A 88 3.79 17.31 3.92
C ARG A 88 4.94 17.76 4.82
N LEU A 89 4.96 17.36 6.10
CA LEU A 89 6.04 17.71 7.01
C LEU A 89 7.34 16.96 6.66
N PHE A 90 7.23 15.68 6.32
CA PHE A 90 8.36 14.90 5.81
C PHE A 90 8.86 15.44 4.47
N ALA A 91 7.95 15.74 3.54
CA ALA A 91 8.31 16.26 2.22
C ALA A 91 8.99 17.65 2.26
N HIS A 92 8.76 18.44 3.31
CA HIS A 92 9.39 19.75 3.49
C HIS A 92 10.64 19.71 4.40
N SER A 93 10.92 18.56 5.02
CA SER A 93 12.11 18.40 5.85
C SER A 93 13.38 18.30 5.01
N LYS A 94 14.51 18.72 5.58
CA LYS A 94 15.83 18.52 4.99
C LYS A 94 16.41 17.14 5.32
N ASP A 95 15.95 16.54 6.41
CA ASP A 95 16.55 15.35 7.01
C ASP A 95 15.70 14.08 6.78
N HIS A 96 14.53 14.21 6.13
CA HIS A 96 13.60 13.12 5.89
C HIS A 96 13.16 13.05 4.43
N GLU A 97 12.82 11.84 3.99
CA GLU A 97 12.15 11.59 2.71
C GLU A 97 10.64 11.52 2.89
N LYS A 98 9.89 11.82 1.81
CA LYS A 98 8.42 11.70 1.81
C LYS A 98 7.95 10.31 2.24
N THR A 99 8.69 9.26 1.90
CA THR A 99 8.40 7.86 2.24
C THR A 99 8.52 7.57 3.73
N ASP A 100 9.25 8.39 4.50
CA ASP A 100 9.34 8.24 5.96
C ASP A 100 8.01 8.50 6.67
N ALA A 101 7.06 9.16 5.99
CA ALA A 101 5.70 9.29 6.47
C ALA A 101 4.93 7.95 6.49
N HIS A 102 5.32 6.98 5.65
CA HIS A 102 4.65 5.69 5.50
C HIS A 102 5.19 4.65 6.50
N LEU A 103 5.29 5.01 7.77
CA LEU A 103 5.59 4.06 8.83
C LEU A 103 4.27 3.55 9.43
N LEU A 104 4.19 2.26 9.75
CA LEU A 104 3.00 1.71 10.41
C LEU A 104 2.71 2.43 11.74
N ALA A 105 3.75 2.84 12.45
CA ALA A 105 3.65 3.65 13.67
C ALA A 105 3.15 5.08 13.44
N ASN A 106 3.19 5.58 12.19
CA ASN A 106 2.72 6.92 11.81
C ASN A 106 1.30 6.91 11.23
N VAL A 107 0.61 5.78 11.27
CA VAL A 107 -0.72 5.66 10.69
C VAL A 107 -1.70 4.97 11.63
N VAL A 108 -2.98 5.32 11.49
CA VAL A 108 -4.08 4.77 12.29
C VAL A 108 -5.34 4.64 11.43
N LEU A 109 -6.11 3.57 11.65
CA LEU A 109 -7.38 3.34 10.95
C LEU A 109 -8.53 4.05 11.66
N LEU A 110 -9.23 4.93 10.95
CA LEU A 110 -10.35 5.73 11.46
C LEU A 110 -11.57 5.64 10.53
N CYS A 111 -12.79 5.78 11.06
CA CYS A 111 -13.95 6.03 10.23
C CYS A 111 -13.94 7.46 9.69
N VAL A 112 -14.62 7.72 8.56
CA VAL A 112 -14.66 9.04 7.92
C VAL A 112 -15.00 10.19 8.89
N PRO A 113 -16.00 10.08 9.80
CA PRO A 113 -16.27 11.13 10.78
C PRO A 113 -15.07 11.45 11.69
N CYS A 114 -14.49 10.42 12.33
CA CYS A 114 -13.34 10.59 13.22
C CYS A 114 -12.08 11.07 12.46
N HIS A 115 -11.91 10.67 11.20
CA HIS A 115 -10.82 11.13 10.35
C HIS A 115 -10.88 12.65 10.15
N VAL A 116 -12.06 13.17 9.81
CA VAL A 116 -12.27 14.62 9.59
C VAL A 116 -12.08 15.41 10.88
N GLU A 117 -12.57 14.92 12.01
CA GLU A 117 -12.37 15.56 13.31
C GLU A 117 -10.88 15.59 13.70
N THR A 118 -10.14 14.52 13.42
CA THR A 118 -8.68 14.48 13.63
C THR A 118 -7.95 15.47 12.73
N GLU A 119 -8.31 15.58 11.44
CA GLU A 119 -7.70 16.56 10.53
C GLU A 119 -7.89 18.02 10.96
N ARG A 120 -8.98 18.31 11.68
CA ARG A 120 -9.27 19.63 12.24
C ARG A 120 -8.51 19.92 13.54
N GLY A 121 -7.89 18.90 14.14
CA GLY A 121 -7.26 18.98 15.46
C GLY A 121 -8.26 18.87 16.62
N ASP A 122 -9.49 18.40 16.37
CA ASP A 122 -10.55 18.24 17.37
C ASP A 122 -10.43 16.91 18.16
N LEU A 123 -9.61 15.96 17.68
CA LEU A 123 -9.39 14.64 18.26
C LEU A 123 -7.89 14.29 18.40
N PRO A 124 -7.52 13.35 19.30
CA PRO A 124 -6.15 12.84 19.42
C PRO A 124 -5.66 12.25 18.09
N TRP A 125 -4.33 12.10 17.96
CA TRP A 125 -3.61 11.65 16.75
C TRP A 125 -3.30 12.73 15.70
N TYR A 126 -3.69 13.98 15.95
CA TYR A 126 -3.21 15.12 15.17
C TYR A 126 -1.86 15.61 15.68
N ALA A 127 -0.78 15.40 14.91
CA ALA A 127 0.45 16.16 15.13
C ALA A 127 0.25 17.62 14.67
N PRO A 128 0.69 18.63 15.44
CA PRO A 128 0.55 20.02 15.07
C PRO A 128 1.19 20.30 13.71
N PRO A 129 0.65 21.27 12.95
CA PRO A 129 0.89 21.39 11.53
C PRO A 129 2.30 21.85 11.15
N ASP A 130 3.15 22.21 12.10
CA ASP A 130 4.35 23.00 11.84
C ASP A 130 5.66 22.32 12.24
N GLU A 131 5.65 21.19 12.96
CA GLU A 131 6.86 20.55 13.47
C GLU A 131 6.80 19.01 13.38
N LEU A 132 7.88 18.39 12.91
CA LEU A 132 8.07 16.94 12.98
C LEU A 132 8.46 16.53 14.42
N PRO A 133 7.81 15.54 15.03
CA PRO A 133 8.20 15.07 16.36
C PRO A 133 9.54 14.32 16.31
N GLU A 134 10.27 14.34 17.44
CA GLU A 134 11.57 13.63 17.57
C GLU A 134 11.41 12.10 17.47
N SER A 135 10.23 11.56 17.81
CA SER A 135 9.88 10.14 17.67
C SER A 135 8.45 9.98 17.16
N ILE A 136 8.22 8.93 16.36
CA ILE A 136 6.88 8.55 15.87
C ILE A 136 6.47 7.28 16.63
N GLY A 137 5.41 7.37 17.45
CA GLY A 137 4.89 6.24 18.24
C GLY A 137 4.84 6.44 19.76
N GLU A 138 5.16 7.63 20.28
CA GLU A 138 4.97 8.01 21.70
C GLU A 138 3.87 9.07 21.87
N ILE A 139 2.82 9.01 21.06
CA ILE A 139 1.63 9.88 21.16
C ILE A 139 0.51 9.13 21.87
#